data_AF-A0A926Q1L3-F1
#
_entry.id   AF-A0A926Q1L3-F1
#
_cell.length_a   1.000
_cell.length_b   1.000
_cell.length_c   1.000
_cell.angle_alpha   90.00
_cell.angle_beta   90.00
_cell.angle_gamma   90.00
#
_symmetry.space_group_name_H-M   'P 1'
#
loop_
_entity.id
_entity.type
_entity.pdbx_description
1 polymer ?
#
loop_
_entity_poly.entity_id
_entity_poly.type
_entity_poly.pdbx_seq_one_letter_code
_entity_poly.pdbx_strand_id
1 'polypeptide(L)'
;MKNFFVIGFILFFSTLLRGQKITQAEFEQILNSTHEIINAIQFSNFEQLNKKLQIDKLQNVNDLKNILNNPDISLNNKNKSTYSVPHFKTTNVSNQLLLIIPAFKILPKRSGEDFERGEYYFVLKTIVEYDFHKKLVVFKDTDLITIEYKIQNWWLSQFENYVKETKIIYNEYGFIPPPPPSPPKNLK
;
A
#
# COMPACT_ATOMS: atom_id res chain seq x y z
N MET A 1 43.16 -43.18 -24.40
CA MET A 1 41.83 -42.71 -24.89
C MET A 1 40.74 -43.22 -23.95
N LYS A 2 40.14 -42.32 -23.16
CA LYS A 2 38.72 -42.33 -22.79
C LYS A 2 38.47 -41.07 -21.95
N ASN A 3 37.82 -40.11 -22.60
CA ASN A 3 37.30 -38.88 -22.02
C ASN A 3 36.24 -39.25 -20.98
N PHE A 4 36.35 -38.72 -19.76
CA PHE A 4 35.20 -38.52 -18.89
C PHE A 4 35.04 -37.03 -18.67
N PHE A 5 34.20 -36.45 -19.53
CA PHE A 5 33.54 -35.17 -19.27
C PHE A 5 32.62 -35.38 -18.07
N VAL A 6 33.02 -34.92 -16.89
CA VAL A 6 32.09 -34.72 -15.79
C VAL A 6 31.37 -33.41 -16.09
N ILE A 7 30.16 -33.52 -16.64
CA ILE A 7 29.22 -32.42 -16.75
C ILE A 7 28.78 -32.11 -15.31
N GLY A 8 29.43 -31.11 -14.71
CA GLY A 8 29.00 -30.54 -13.45
C GLY A 8 27.59 -29.98 -13.62
N PHE A 9 26.63 -30.64 -12.97
CA PHE A 9 25.24 -30.23 -12.89
C PHE A 9 25.19 -28.88 -12.17
N ILE A 10 25.11 -27.78 -12.93
CA ILE A 10 24.83 -26.46 -12.37
C ILE A 10 23.41 -26.53 -11.82
N LEU A 11 23.29 -26.65 -10.50
CA LEU A 11 22.07 -26.38 -9.76
C LEU A 11 21.75 -24.90 -9.98
N PHE A 12 20.99 -24.62 -11.03
CA PHE A 12 20.19 -23.41 -11.10
C PHE A 12 19.19 -23.49 -9.95
N PHE A 13 19.54 -22.91 -8.79
CA PHE A 13 18.54 -22.44 -7.86
C PHE A 13 17.77 -21.34 -8.60
N SER A 14 16.69 -21.74 -9.27
CA SER A 14 15.65 -20.83 -9.70
C SER A 14 15.12 -20.15 -8.45
N THR A 15 15.60 -18.93 -8.15
CA THR A 15 14.99 -18.04 -7.16
C THR A 15 13.68 -17.49 -7.71
N LEU A 16 12.73 -18.38 -8.00
CA LEU A 16 11.44 -18.08 -8.55
C LEU A 16 10.41 -18.90 -7.79
N LEU A 17 9.87 -18.25 -6.76
CA LEU A 17 8.45 -18.09 -6.47
C LEU A 17 8.35 -17.67 -5.00
N ARG A 18 8.27 -16.35 -4.73
CA ARG A 18 7.58 -15.90 -3.51
C ARG A 18 6.10 -16.17 -3.73
N GLY A 19 5.72 -17.44 -3.68
CA GLY A 19 4.35 -17.87 -3.91
C GLY A 19 3.52 -17.41 -2.74
N GLN A 20 2.75 -16.34 -2.94
CA GLN A 20 1.59 -16.11 -2.09
C GLN A 20 0.71 -17.36 -2.17
N LYS A 21 0.37 -17.91 -1.01
CA LYS A 21 -0.54 -19.05 -0.84
C LYS A 21 -1.99 -18.59 -0.70
N ILE A 22 -2.24 -17.28 -0.71
CA ILE A 22 -3.58 -16.70 -0.69
C ILE A 22 -4.23 -17.03 -2.04
N THR A 23 -5.41 -17.64 -2.00
CA THR A 23 -6.27 -17.90 -3.16
C THR A 23 -7.04 -16.65 -3.57
N GLN A 24 -7.64 -16.67 -4.76
CA GLN A 24 -8.49 -15.57 -5.24
C GLN A 24 -9.60 -15.19 -4.24
N ALA A 25 -10.31 -16.19 -3.70
CA ALA A 25 -11.42 -15.96 -2.77
C ALA A 25 -10.95 -15.38 -1.41
N GLU A 26 -9.74 -15.71 -0.99
CA GLU A 26 -9.15 -15.15 0.24
C GLU A 26 -8.63 -13.73 -0.01
N PHE A 27 -8.09 -13.47 -1.19
CA PHE A 27 -7.73 -12.11 -1.61
C PHE A 27 -8.96 -11.21 -1.75
N GLU A 28 -10.09 -11.70 -2.25
CA GLU A 28 -11.36 -10.96 -2.26
C GLU A 28 -11.83 -10.60 -0.85
N GLN A 29 -11.62 -11.47 0.14
CA GLN A 29 -11.89 -11.15 1.55
C GLN A 29 -10.97 -10.04 2.08
N ILE A 30 -9.68 -10.05 1.68
CA ILE A 30 -8.73 -8.97 1.97
C ILE A 30 -9.20 -7.65 1.34
N LEU A 31 -9.64 -7.68 0.08
CA LEU A 31 -10.16 -6.50 -0.62
C LEU A 31 -11.38 -5.93 0.09
N ASN A 32 -12.36 -6.77 0.45
CA ASN A 32 -13.56 -6.33 1.17
C ASN A 32 -13.20 -5.71 2.53
N SER A 33 -12.29 -6.34 3.27
CA SER A 33 -11.80 -5.80 4.55
C SER A 33 -11.05 -4.47 4.37
N THR A 34 -10.34 -4.30 3.25
CA THR A 34 -9.66 -3.06 2.88
C THR A 34 -10.65 -1.97 2.49
N HIS A 35 -11.73 -2.29 1.77
CA HIS A 35 -12.80 -1.34 1.47
C HIS A 35 -13.46 -0.78 2.72
N GLU A 36 -13.61 -1.59 3.77
CA GLU A 36 -14.11 -1.09 5.06
C GLU A 36 -13.15 -0.07 5.70
N ILE A 37 -11.83 -0.26 5.56
CA ILE A 37 -10.83 0.73 6.01
C ILE A 37 -10.94 2.01 5.19
N ILE A 38 -11.02 1.89 3.86
CA ILE A 38 -11.15 3.06 2.97
C ILE A 38 -12.43 3.83 3.27
N ASN A 39 -13.56 3.14 3.45
CA ASN A 39 -14.82 3.76 3.86
C ASN A 39 -14.66 4.48 5.20
N ALA A 40 -14.03 3.85 6.19
CA ALA A 40 -13.79 4.49 7.48
C ALA A 40 -12.91 5.75 7.36
N ILE A 41 -11.91 5.77 6.47
CA ILE A 41 -11.13 6.99 6.15
C ILE A 41 -12.03 8.05 5.50
N GLN A 42 -12.81 7.68 4.49
CA GLN A 42 -13.65 8.60 3.72
C GLN A 42 -14.77 9.24 4.54
N PHE A 43 -15.31 8.51 5.52
CA PHE A 43 -16.35 8.98 6.43
C PHE A 43 -15.78 9.46 7.78
N SER A 44 -14.46 9.65 7.89
CA SER A 44 -13.79 10.12 9.10
C SER A 44 -14.14 9.30 10.36
N ASN A 45 -14.42 8.01 10.20
CA ASN A 45 -14.80 7.11 11.28
C ASN A 45 -13.55 6.55 11.98
N PHE A 46 -13.00 7.34 12.89
CA PHE A 46 -11.81 6.98 13.66
C PHE A 46 -12.01 5.70 14.49
N GLU A 47 -13.19 5.48 15.08
CA GLU A 47 -13.47 4.30 15.90
C GLU A 47 -13.35 3.01 15.08
N GLN A 48 -13.95 2.99 13.88
CA GLN A 48 -13.86 1.83 12.98
C GLN A 48 -12.43 1.59 12.50
N LEU A 49 -11.67 2.65 12.21
CA LEU A 49 -10.25 2.53 11.89
C LEU A 49 -9.46 1.93 13.05
N ASN A 50 -9.68 2.43 14.27
CA ASN A 50 -9.00 1.93 15.45
C ASN A 50 -9.32 0.46 15.73
N LYS A 51 -10.58 0.08 15.59
CA LYS A 51 -11.02 -1.31 15.78
C LYS A 51 -10.30 -2.28 14.84
N LYS A 52 -10.03 -1.88 13.59
CA LYS A 52 -9.36 -2.73 12.60
C LYS A 52 -7.84 -2.68 12.68
N LEU A 53 -7.28 -1.49 12.88
CA LEU A 53 -5.86 -1.21 12.65
C LEU A 53 -5.08 -0.92 13.95
N GLN A 54 -5.76 -0.81 15.10
CA GLN A 54 -5.18 -0.51 16.40
C GLN A 54 -4.29 0.75 16.38
N ILE A 55 -4.79 1.82 15.75
CA ILE A 55 -4.04 3.04 15.46
C ILE A 55 -3.91 3.98 16.67
N ASP A 56 -4.68 3.77 17.73
CA ASP A 56 -4.65 4.56 18.98
C ASP A 56 -3.29 4.58 19.67
N LYS A 57 -2.47 3.56 19.45
CA LYS A 57 -1.12 3.43 20.01
C LYS A 57 -0.03 4.07 19.13
N LEU A 58 -0.37 4.57 17.95
CA LEU A 58 0.62 5.15 17.04
C LEU A 58 1.01 6.56 17.46
N GLN A 59 2.31 6.87 17.34
CA GLN A 59 2.87 8.17 17.72
C GLN A 59 2.16 9.35 17.03
N ASN A 60 1.76 9.18 15.77
CA ASN A 60 1.17 10.26 14.95
C ASN A 60 -0.37 10.20 14.91
N VAL A 61 -1.03 9.50 15.84
CA VAL A 61 -2.48 9.29 15.79
C VAL A 61 -3.28 10.61 15.89
N ASN A 62 -2.76 11.59 16.64
CA ASN A 62 -3.41 12.89 16.77
C ASN A 62 -3.40 13.67 15.45
N ASP A 63 -2.33 13.57 14.66
CA ASP A 63 -2.27 14.16 13.33
C ASP A 63 -3.35 13.56 12.42
N LEU A 64 -3.53 12.23 12.46
CA LEU A 64 -4.59 11.57 11.70
C LEU A 64 -5.98 12.03 12.15
N LYS A 65 -6.23 12.14 13.47
CA LYS A 65 -7.50 12.69 13.96
C LYS A 65 -7.74 14.12 13.46
N ASN A 66 -6.71 14.96 13.47
CA ASN A 66 -6.80 16.32 12.96
C ASN A 66 -7.11 16.34 11.46
N ILE A 67 -6.46 15.48 10.68
CA ILE A 67 -6.70 15.35 9.23
C ILE A 67 -8.14 14.89 8.97
N LEU A 68 -8.61 13.84 9.64
CA LEU A 68 -9.95 13.28 9.43
C LEU A 68 -11.07 14.26 9.83
N ASN A 69 -10.84 15.12 10.84
CA ASN A 69 -11.81 16.11 11.30
C ASN A 69 -11.69 17.47 10.62
N ASN A 70 -10.73 17.66 9.72
CA ASN A 70 -10.53 18.94 9.04
C ASN A 70 -11.55 19.11 7.89
N PRO A 71 -12.47 20.08 7.94
CA PRO A 71 -13.49 20.28 6.91
C PRO A 71 -12.92 20.66 5.53
N ASP A 72 -11.69 21.19 5.49
CA ASP A 72 -11.02 21.52 4.23
C ASP A 72 -10.50 20.26 3.53
N ILE A 73 -10.23 19.19 4.29
CA ILE A 73 -9.74 17.90 3.81
C ILE A 73 -10.91 16.93 3.65
N SER A 74 -11.45 16.85 2.44
CA SER A 74 -12.57 15.96 2.12
C SER A 74 -12.06 14.71 1.41
N LEU A 75 -11.69 13.67 2.18
CA LEU A 75 -11.18 12.41 1.63
C LEU A 75 -12.24 11.58 0.86
N ASN A 76 -13.50 12.02 0.91
CA ASN A 76 -14.65 11.46 0.19
C ASN A 76 -15.06 12.25 -1.08
N ASN A 77 -14.39 13.37 -1.39
CA ASN A 77 -14.88 14.28 -2.43
C ASN A 77 -14.03 14.22 -3.70
N LYS A 78 -14.54 13.47 -4.69
CA LYS A 78 -13.94 13.37 -6.03
C LYS A 78 -13.78 14.73 -6.73
N ASN A 79 -14.63 15.71 -6.42
CA ASN A 79 -14.56 17.05 -7.03
C ASN A 79 -13.40 17.90 -6.47
N LYS A 80 -12.81 17.51 -5.33
CA LYS A 80 -11.65 18.19 -4.74
C LYS A 80 -10.31 17.52 -5.10
N SER A 81 -10.31 16.60 -6.07
CA SER A 81 -9.11 15.86 -6.50
C SER A 81 -8.33 15.24 -5.34
N THR A 82 -9.06 14.81 -4.31
CA THR A 82 -8.53 14.24 -3.08
C THR A 82 -8.84 12.76 -3.05
N TYR A 83 -7.83 11.94 -2.77
CA TYR A 83 -7.87 10.50 -2.94
C TYR A 83 -7.33 9.79 -1.71
N SER A 84 -7.85 8.60 -1.44
CA SER A 84 -7.26 7.59 -0.56
C SER A 84 -7.31 6.26 -1.31
N VAL A 85 -6.19 5.85 -1.89
CA VAL A 85 -6.15 4.77 -2.89
C VAL A 85 -5.31 3.59 -2.40
N PRO A 86 -5.92 2.45 -2.05
CA PRO A 86 -5.16 1.31 -1.57
C PRO A 86 -4.35 0.66 -2.70
N HIS A 87 -3.16 0.19 -2.38
CA HIS A 87 -2.44 -0.77 -3.21
C HIS A 87 -1.73 -1.79 -2.32
N PHE A 88 -1.38 -2.93 -2.93
CA PHE A 88 -0.75 -4.05 -2.25
C PHE A 88 0.63 -4.34 -2.82
N LYS A 89 1.51 -4.85 -1.96
CA LYS A 89 2.80 -5.44 -2.33
C LYS A 89 2.93 -6.80 -1.68
N THR A 90 3.68 -7.69 -2.31
CA THR A 90 3.99 -8.99 -1.70
C THR A 90 4.94 -8.82 -0.52
N THR A 91 4.84 -9.70 0.47
CA THR A 91 5.82 -9.81 1.55
C THR A 91 6.66 -11.08 1.36
N ASN A 92 7.56 -11.35 2.30
CA ASN A 92 8.29 -12.62 2.35
C ASN A 92 7.46 -13.77 2.94
N VAL A 93 6.27 -13.47 3.47
CA VAL A 93 5.40 -14.44 4.15
C VAL A 93 4.20 -14.72 3.23
N SER A 94 3.96 -16.00 2.96
CA SER A 94 3.05 -16.44 1.91
C SER A 94 1.56 -16.21 2.16
N ASN A 95 1.18 -15.71 3.33
CA ASN A 95 -0.20 -15.34 3.62
C ASN A 95 -0.34 -13.88 4.04
N GLN A 96 0.66 -13.06 3.71
CA GLN A 96 0.74 -11.67 4.09
C GLN A 96 1.01 -10.78 2.89
N LEU A 97 0.24 -9.70 2.77
CA LEU A 97 0.48 -8.61 1.85
C LEU A 97 0.80 -7.34 2.65
N LEU A 98 1.60 -6.45 2.07
CA LEU A 98 1.74 -5.09 2.57
C LEU A 98 0.66 -4.23 1.92
N LEU A 99 -0.29 -3.76 2.71
CA LEU A 99 -1.30 -2.78 2.30
C LEU A 99 -0.75 -1.38 2.54
N ILE A 100 -0.85 -0.52 1.52
CA ILE A 100 -0.44 0.88 1.57
C ILE A 100 -1.59 1.76 1.10
N ILE A 101 -1.96 2.75 1.91
CA ILE A 101 -3.02 3.71 1.64
C ILE A 101 -2.45 5.14 1.78
N PRO A 102 -1.96 5.74 0.70
CA PRO A 102 -1.69 7.17 0.67
C PRO A 102 -3.02 7.96 0.58
N ALA A 103 -3.12 9.01 1.39
CA ALA A 103 -4.16 10.02 1.29
C ALA A 103 -3.54 11.34 0.85
N PHE A 104 -3.97 11.85 -0.30
CA PHE A 104 -3.38 13.04 -0.91
C PHE A 104 -4.37 13.79 -1.80
N LYS A 105 -4.06 15.05 -2.06
CA LYS A 105 -4.72 15.89 -3.06
C LYS A 105 -3.79 16.08 -4.25
N ILE A 106 -4.34 15.90 -5.45
CA ILE A 106 -3.63 16.23 -6.69
C ILE A 106 -3.61 17.75 -6.86
N LEU A 107 -2.43 18.29 -7.12
CA LEU A 107 -2.15 19.68 -7.40
C LEU A 107 -1.73 19.86 -8.86
N PRO A 108 -1.98 21.04 -9.45
CA PRO A 108 -1.43 21.38 -10.74
C PRO A 108 0.10 21.19 -10.79
N LYS A 109 0.59 20.81 -11.97
CA LYS A 109 2.02 20.75 -12.27
C LYS A 109 2.70 22.11 -12.05
N ARG A 110 3.97 22.11 -11.64
CA ARG A 110 4.75 23.36 -11.61
C ARG A 110 5.12 23.79 -13.03
N SER A 111 5.50 25.06 -13.18
CA SER A 111 6.06 25.55 -14.44
C SER A 111 7.28 24.72 -14.83
N GLY A 112 7.30 24.21 -16.08
CA GLY A 112 8.36 23.34 -16.59
C GLY A 112 8.21 21.85 -16.27
N GLU A 113 7.14 21.42 -15.60
CA GLU A 113 6.86 20.00 -15.34
C GLU A 113 5.81 19.43 -16.30
N ASP A 114 5.93 18.14 -16.60
CA ASP A 114 4.97 17.37 -17.40
C ASP A 114 4.02 16.51 -16.55
N PHE A 115 4.14 16.60 -15.22
CA PHE A 115 3.40 15.77 -14.28
C PHE A 115 2.81 16.61 -13.15
N GLU A 116 1.66 16.18 -12.64
CA GLU A 116 1.01 16.79 -11.48
C GLU A 116 1.75 16.47 -10.17
N ARG A 117 1.53 17.28 -9.14
CA ARG A 117 2.14 17.11 -7.82
C ARG A 117 1.10 16.63 -6.80
N GLY A 118 1.55 16.03 -5.70
CA GLY A 118 0.69 15.55 -4.61
C GLY A 118 0.89 16.33 -3.32
N GLU A 119 -0.18 16.88 -2.77
CA GLU A 119 -0.23 17.31 -1.37
C GLU A 119 -0.67 16.13 -0.51
N TYR A 120 0.27 15.50 0.18
CA TYR A 120 -0.01 14.34 1.01
C TYR A 120 -0.46 14.75 2.41
N TYR A 121 -1.51 14.10 2.88
CA TYR A 121 -1.99 14.22 4.25
C TYR A 121 -1.40 13.13 5.14
N PHE A 122 -1.42 11.88 4.67
CA PHE A 122 -0.77 10.77 5.34
C PHE A 122 -0.47 9.61 4.39
N VAL A 123 0.35 8.68 4.86
CA VAL A 123 0.52 7.35 4.28
C VAL A 123 0.33 6.33 5.40
N LEU A 124 -0.69 5.49 5.25
CA LEU A 124 -0.92 4.36 6.14
C LEU A 124 -0.32 3.10 5.52
N LYS A 125 0.42 2.33 6.31
CA LYS A 125 0.99 1.04 5.91
C LYS A 125 0.61 0.00 6.94
N THR A 126 0.27 -1.20 6.52
CA THR A 126 -0.05 -2.29 7.44
C THR A 126 0.17 -3.63 6.77
N ILE A 127 0.58 -4.63 7.53
CA ILE A 127 0.61 -6.01 7.06
C ILE A 127 -0.80 -6.56 7.17
N VAL A 128 -1.37 -6.97 6.03
CA VAL A 128 -2.64 -7.69 5.99
C VAL A 128 -2.36 -9.17 5.84
N GLU A 129 -2.86 -9.96 6.78
CA GLU A 129 -2.67 -11.40 6.87
C GLU A 129 -4.02 -12.11 6.71
N TYR A 130 -4.04 -13.16 5.89
CA TYR A 130 -5.13 -14.12 5.91
C TYR A 130 -4.81 -15.26 6.89
N ASP A 131 -5.57 -15.36 7.97
CA ASP A 131 -5.47 -16.48 8.93
C ASP A 131 -6.27 -17.67 8.37
N PHE A 132 -5.58 -18.66 7.81
CA PHE A 132 -6.20 -19.85 7.21
C PHE A 132 -6.98 -20.70 8.23
N HIS A 133 -6.55 -20.72 9.49
CA HIS A 133 -7.19 -21.55 10.52
C HIS A 133 -8.51 -20.93 10.95
N LYS A 134 -8.53 -19.61 11.14
CA LYS A 134 -9.73 -18.86 11.56
C LYS A 134 -10.56 -18.34 10.39
N LYS A 135 -10.05 -18.44 9.16
CA LYS A 135 -10.65 -17.94 7.91
C LYS A 135 -11.03 -16.46 8.02
N LEU A 136 -10.10 -15.64 8.48
CA LEU A 136 -10.33 -14.21 8.69
C LEU A 136 -9.12 -13.36 8.26
N VAL A 137 -9.39 -12.08 8.03
CA VAL A 137 -8.37 -11.09 7.69
C VAL A 137 -7.94 -10.35 8.95
N VAL A 138 -6.62 -10.29 9.19
CA VAL A 138 -6.00 -9.55 10.30
C VAL A 138 -5.10 -8.46 9.76
N PHE A 139 -5.09 -7.30 10.42
CA PHE A 139 -4.14 -6.22 10.16
C PHE A 139 -3.14 -6.14 11.31
N LYS A 140 -1.86 -6.04 10.98
CA LYS A 140 -0.74 -6.05 11.93
C LYS A 140 0.28 -4.98 11.56
N ASP A 141 1.08 -4.57 12.54
CA ASP A 141 2.23 -3.67 12.35
C ASP A 141 1.87 -2.40 11.58
N THR A 142 0.74 -1.78 11.95
CA THR A 142 0.29 -0.54 11.32
C THR A 142 1.29 0.59 11.58
N ASP A 143 1.71 1.25 10.52
CA ASP A 143 2.52 2.47 10.54
C ASP A 143 1.73 3.62 9.90
N LEU A 144 1.94 4.82 10.44
CA LEU A 144 1.28 6.04 10.02
C LEU A 144 2.32 7.15 9.82
N ILE A 145 2.47 7.58 8.57
CA ILE A 145 3.40 8.63 8.19
C ILE A 145 2.62 9.90 7.86
N THR A 146 2.76 10.92 8.72
CA THR A 146 2.17 12.26 8.53
C THR A 146 3.23 13.34 8.30
N ILE A 147 4.49 13.04 8.67
CA ILE A 147 5.60 13.99 8.59
C ILE A 147 6.11 14.09 7.16
N GLU A 148 6.16 15.30 6.64
CA GLU A 148 6.44 15.58 5.23
C GLU A 148 7.74 14.93 4.70
N TYR A 149 8.89 15.12 5.37
CA TYR A 149 10.15 14.54 4.91
C TYR A 149 10.11 13.00 4.89
N LYS A 150 9.36 12.37 5.81
CA LYS A 150 9.18 10.92 5.84
C LYS A 150 8.33 10.45 4.66
N ILE A 151 7.32 11.23 4.27
CA ILE A 151 6.52 10.97 3.07
C ILE A 151 7.37 11.10 1.81
N GLN A 152 8.23 12.12 1.71
CA GLN A 152 9.17 12.26 0.60
C GLN A 152 10.10 11.05 0.49
N ASN A 153 10.71 10.63 1.60
CA ASN A 153 11.58 9.44 1.65
C ASN A 153 10.82 8.15 1.28
N TRP A 154 9.59 7.98 1.77
CA TRP A 154 8.75 6.86 1.37
C TRP A 154 8.46 6.88 -0.13
N TRP A 155 8.09 8.03 -0.69
CA TRP A 155 7.76 8.15 -2.10
C TRP A 155 8.97 7.79 -2.98
N LEU A 156 10.14 8.33 -2.66
CA LEU A 156 11.40 8.02 -3.34
C LEU A 156 11.72 6.52 -3.26
N SER A 157 11.51 5.89 -2.10
CA SER A 157 11.81 4.47 -1.91
C SER A 157 10.98 3.51 -2.75
N GLN A 158 9.79 3.94 -3.20
CA GLN A 158 8.88 3.07 -3.97
C GLN A 158 8.84 3.38 -5.47
N PHE A 159 9.24 4.57 -5.89
CA PHE A 159 8.98 5.07 -7.24
C PHE A 159 9.46 4.12 -8.34
N GLU A 160 10.71 3.64 -8.22
CA GLU A 160 11.31 2.75 -9.22
C GLU A 160 10.64 1.38 -9.31
N ASN A 161 10.16 0.87 -8.18
CA ASN A 161 9.66 -0.50 -8.08
C ASN A 161 8.13 -0.61 -8.04
N TYR A 162 7.39 0.51 -7.97
CA TYR A 162 5.93 0.52 -7.82
C TYR A 162 5.26 -0.38 -8.86
N VAL A 163 5.49 -0.12 -10.15
CA VAL A 163 4.85 -0.87 -11.24
C VAL A 163 5.22 -2.36 -11.18
N LYS A 164 6.48 -2.66 -10.89
CA LYS A 164 6.97 -4.04 -10.79
C LYS A 164 6.29 -4.80 -9.65
N GLU A 165 6.21 -4.18 -8.47
CA GLU A 165 5.65 -4.82 -7.27
C GLU A 165 4.13 -4.96 -7.36
N THR A 166 3.42 -3.95 -7.85
CA THR A 166 1.96 -4.02 -7.99
C THR A 166 1.53 -4.94 -9.12
N LYS A 167 2.36 -5.11 -10.16
CA LYS A 167 2.08 -6.04 -11.26
C LYS A 167 2.05 -7.50 -10.80
N ILE A 168 2.78 -7.86 -9.74
CA ILE A 168 2.71 -9.22 -9.17
C ILE A 168 1.30 -9.48 -8.65
N ILE A 169 0.74 -8.55 -7.88
CA ILE A 169 -0.63 -8.64 -7.35
C ILE A 169 -1.66 -8.67 -8.49
N TYR A 170 -1.49 -7.83 -9.51
CA TYR A 170 -2.37 -7.86 -10.69
C TYR A 170 -2.34 -9.22 -11.41
N ASN A 171 -1.14 -9.76 -11.65
CA ASN A 171 -0.99 -11.03 -12.35
C ASN A 171 -1.56 -12.21 -11.55
N GLU A 172 -1.44 -12.19 -10.23
CA GLU A 172 -1.93 -13.27 -9.36
C GLU A 172 -3.44 -13.20 -9.11
N TYR A 173 -3.99 -11.98 -8.94
CA TYR A 173 -5.35 -11.79 -8.44
C TYR A 173 -6.29 -10.95 -9.32
N GLY A 174 -5.79 -10.44 -10.45
CA GLY A 174 -6.53 -9.54 -11.34
C GLY A 174 -6.78 -8.14 -10.77
N PHE A 175 -6.23 -7.81 -9.59
CA PHE A 175 -6.40 -6.49 -8.97
C PHE A 175 -5.64 -5.42 -9.75
N ILE A 176 -6.36 -4.46 -10.33
CA ILE A 176 -5.77 -3.33 -11.04
C ILE A 176 -5.34 -2.29 -10.00
N PRO A 177 -4.03 -2.08 -9.79
CA PRO A 177 -3.56 -1.08 -8.84
C PRO A 177 -3.91 0.33 -9.33
N PRO A 178 -4.06 1.32 -8.43
CA PRO A 178 -4.12 2.72 -8.83
C PRO A 178 -2.84 3.10 -9.60
N PRO A 179 -2.87 4.20 -10.38
CA PRO A 179 -1.64 4.75 -10.94
C PRO A 179 -0.64 5.09 -9.81
N PRO A 180 0.67 5.11 -10.10
CA PRO A 180 1.66 5.56 -9.13
C PRO A 180 1.26 6.93 -8.54
N PRO A 181 1.38 7.13 -7.22
CA PRO A 181 0.92 8.37 -6.61
C PRO A 181 1.84 9.52 -7.03
N SER A 182 1.25 10.71 -7.27
CA SER A 182 1.99 11.88 -7.79
C SER A 182 3.16 12.28 -6.89
N PRO A 183 4.28 12.79 -7.43
CA PRO A 183 5.41 13.24 -6.61
C PRO A 183 4.99 14.27 -5.55
N PRO A 184 5.50 14.19 -4.30
CA PRO A 184 5.16 15.14 -3.25
C PRO A 184 5.41 16.59 -3.68
N LYS A 185 4.52 17.50 -3.26
CA LYS A 185 4.53 18.91 -3.63
C LYS A 185 5.81 19.64 -3.25
N ASN A 186 6.59 19.12 -2.32
CA ASN A 186 7.83 19.72 -1.81
C ASN A 186 9.06 18.89 -2.16
N LEU A 187 8.90 17.80 -2.93
CA LEU A 187 10.02 17.06 -3.48
C LEU A 187 10.74 17.95 -4.50
N LYS A 188 12.02 18.21 -4.25
CA LYS A 188 12.89 19.01 -5.10
C LYS A 188 13.41 18.20 -6.28
#